data_AF-A0A0R3WIQ9-F1
#
_entry.id   AF-A0A0R3WIQ9-F1
#
_cell.length_a   1.000
_cell.length_b   1.000
_cell.length_c   1.000
_cell.angle_alpha   90.00
_cell.angle_beta   90.00
_cell.angle_gamma   90.00
#
_symmetry.space_group_name_H-M   'P 1'
#
loop_
_entity.id
_entity.type
_entity.pdbx_description
1 polymer ?
#
loop_
_entity_poly.entity_id
_entity_poly.type
_entity_poly.pdbx_seq_one_letter_code
_entity_poly.pdbx_strand_id
1 'polypeptide(L)'
;MFRNQYDHDVSVWSPQGRIHQIEYAMEAVKQGSAAVALKNKDYCVIVALKRAPSELSSYQEKLIPIDSHIGMAITGLTADGFLLARFMRRECADNRWAYDEPLPVSRLLSKISLKMQVPTQQYGRRPFGVGMLITGYDDKGPHCPSSNAYDCKAFAVGSRSQSARTYLERHLDEFPNSTVDELIVHGLKALKGCLPAETELSGKNCALAVVGKDRDFSIYPQENIVPLLSRTSDTPSEESNVAAPTQSCEPAYVTSTQLYNWRFTLDELTNQRQECNASARRRLAAQFRAKAEAKSGDVQPEPNFLTAEEEFIIVKRYIFAMKELFYQFSDSGLPVDVFGFAATYLKRFYLNNSVMDYFPREMMLTALYLACKVADYPLGLETFAAHIPRNREHYSEIIVHSELFLMEKLQYDIWIHTPYRPLNGLLVDFLAYRRIHRGEAMETEGEEVTTANMMANLKKEGYEIIHKWFQTDLCLTHSPSQFALAVLLELGRNHPDLGIEDFVKNSMCERDSSDGSMEQKWTVLNEKLEQIQAMVGEFEFISDLTCGSDLEAVLMQCRNPLYDPLSEEYAAAKKQAEKLLSFLD
;
A
#
# COMPACT_ATOMS: atom_id res chain seq x y z
N MET A 1 29.81 14.74 -29.64
CA MET A 1 29.54 14.28 -28.26
C MET A 1 28.14 13.65 -28.26
N PHE A 2 28.03 12.34 -28.51
CA PHE A 2 26.76 11.62 -28.80
C PHE A 2 26.07 11.03 -27.54
N ARG A 3 26.29 11.60 -26.35
CA ARG A 3 25.87 10.96 -25.09
C ARG A 3 24.36 11.03 -24.79
N ASN A 4 23.59 11.93 -25.41
CA ASN A 4 22.22 12.25 -24.95
C ASN A 4 21.04 11.77 -25.80
N GLN A 5 21.21 11.12 -26.97
CA GLN A 5 20.05 10.80 -27.82
C GLN A 5 19.42 9.42 -27.57
N TYR A 6 20.16 8.47 -27.00
CA TYR A 6 19.75 7.06 -26.87
C TYR A 6 19.41 6.62 -25.46
N ASP A 7 19.19 7.58 -24.57
CA ASP A 7 19.09 7.33 -23.13
C ASP A 7 17.75 7.74 -22.53
N HIS A 8 16.85 8.32 -23.32
CA HIS A 8 15.57 8.82 -22.80
C HIS A 8 14.55 7.71 -22.50
N ASP A 9 14.68 6.52 -23.08
CA ASP A 9 13.66 5.49 -22.97
C ASP A 9 14.21 4.05 -23.11
N VAL A 10 13.44 3.08 -22.62
CA VAL A 10 13.75 1.64 -22.65
C VAL A 10 13.61 1.01 -24.03
N SER A 11 12.88 1.65 -24.96
CA SER A 11 12.68 1.15 -26.33
C SER A 11 13.78 1.55 -27.31
N VAL A 12 14.68 2.45 -26.91
CA VAL A 12 15.72 3.01 -27.79
C VAL A 12 17.03 2.27 -27.61
N TRP A 13 17.51 1.66 -28.69
CA TRP A 13 18.80 0.99 -28.72
C TRP A 13 19.91 1.97 -29.10
N SER A 14 21.03 1.90 -28.39
CA SER A 14 22.25 2.59 -28.82
C SER A 14 22.85 1.96 -30.09
N PRO A 15 23.70 2.69 -30.84
CA PRO A 15 24.42 2.14 -31.99
C PRO A 15 25.26 0.89 -31.68
N GLN A 16 25.60 0.67 -30.41
CA GLN A 16 26.33 -0.51 -29.93
C GLN A 16 25.40 -1.70 -29.57
N GLY A 17 24.09 -1.57 -29.75
CA GLY A 17 23.12 -2.61 -29.40
C GLY A 17 22.90 -2.74 -27.90
N ARG A 18 22.96 -1.63 -27.15
CA ARG A 18 22.74 -1.60 -25.68
C ARG A 18 21.57 -0.70 -25.32
N ILE A 19 20.81 -1.07 -24.29
CA ILE A 19 19.73 -0.26 -23.71
C ILE A 19 20.24 0.39 -22.41
N HIS A 20 20.54 1.68 -22.45
CA HIS A 20 21.17 2.39 -21.33
C HIS A 20 20.30 2.42 -20.06
N GLN A 21 18.97 2.55 -20.20
CA GLN A 21 18.04 2.55 -19.06
C GLN A 21 18.12 1.27 -18.20
N ILE A 22 18.35 0.11 -18.83
CA ILE A 22 18.54 -1.16 -18.12
C ILE A 22 19.88 -1.15 -17.38
N GLU A 23 20.92 -0.58 -17.98
CA GLU A 23 22.25 -0.49 -17.37
C GLU A 23 22.26 0.45 -16.16
N TYR A 24 21.48 1.52 -16.20
CA TYR A 24 21.30 2.41 -15.07
C TYR A 24 20.56 1.75 -13.91
N ALA A 25 19.52 0.98 -14.23
CA ALA A 25 18.87 0.14 -13.23
C ALA A 25 19.86 -0.84 -12.59
N MET A 26 20.72 -1.50 -13.38
CA MET A 26 21.77 -2.37 -12.86
C MET A 26 22.82 -1.62 -12.03
N GLU A 27 23.13 -0.37 -12.37
CA GLU A 27 24.06 0.45 -11.59
C GLU A 27 23.47 0.86 -10.24
N ALA A 28 22.17 1.18 -10.18
CA ALA A 28 21.45 1.41 -8.94
C ALA A 28 21.50 0.19 -8.00
N VAL A 29 21.43 -1.02 -8.56
CA VAL A 29 21.60 -2.27 -7.79
C VAL A 29 22.98 -2.36 -7.15
N LYS A 30 24.05 -1.94 -7.84
CA LYS A 30 25.43 -1.97 -7.32
C LYS A 30 25.67 -0.96 -6.20
N GLN A 31 24.92 0.14 -6.18
CA GLN A 31 24.97 1.14 -5.09
C GLN A 31 24.35 0.62 -3.79
N GLY A 32 23.39 -0.32 -3.91
CA GLY A 32 22.76 -0.99 -2.78
C GLY A 32 23.74 -1.82 -1.95
N SER A 33 23.42 -1.98 -0.67
CA SER A 33 24.23 -2.78 0.26
C SER A 33 24.27 -4.26 -0.14
N ALA A 34 25.40 -4.94 0.12
CA ALA A 34 25.61 -6.33 -0.29
C ALA A 34 24.62 -7.32 0.34
N ALA A 35 24.27 -8.35 -0.42
CA ALA A 35 23.57 -9.55 0.04
C ALA A 35 24.19 -10.78 -0.60
N VAL A 36 24.20 -11.90 0.13
CA VAL A 36 24.79 -13.18 -0.27
C VAL A 36 23.80 -14.28 0.07
N ALA A 37 23.60 -15.21 -0.86
CA ALA A 37 22.81 -16.40 -0.66
C ALA A 37 23.59 -17.64 -1.12
N LEU A 38 23.43 -18.75 -0.41
CA LEU A 38 24.10 -20.02 -0.68
C LEU A 38 23.27 -21.19 -0.17
N LYS A 39 23.44 -22.36 -0.79
CA LYS A 39 22.70 -23.57 -0.42
C LYS A 39 23.60 -24.80 -0.31
N ASN A 40 23.25 -25.69 0.62
CA ASN A 40 23.72 -27.07 0.65
C ASN A 40 22.62 -28.00 0.10
N LYS A 41 22.63 -29.29 0.45
CA LYS A 41 21.62 -30.26 0.02
C LYS A 41 20.24 -30.05 0.65
N ASP A 42 20.20 -29.54 1.88
CA ASP A 42 18.98 -29.55 2.71
C ASP A 42 18.47 -28.13 3.05
N TYR A 43 19.34 -27.13 2.99
CA TYR A 43 19.12 -25.77 3.49
C TYR A 43 19.67 -24.70 2.54
N CYS A 44 19.02 -23.54 2.57
CA CYS A 44 19.48 -22.32 1.95
C CYS A 44 19.61 -21.22 3.01
N VAL A 45 20.71 -20.48 2.92
CA VAL A 45 21.06 -19.39 3.83
C VAL A 45 21.13 -18.11 3.03
N ILE A 46 20.56 -17.04 3.59
CA ILE A 46 20.67 -15.69 3.06
C ILE A 46 21.20 -14.74 4.13
N VAL A 47 22.23 -13.98 3.77
CA VAL A 47 22.82 -12.95 4.63
C VAL A 47 22.86 -11.62 3.90
N ALA A 48 22.57 -10.53 4.62
CA ALA A 48 22.54 -9.20 4.05
C ALA A 48 23.17 -8.17 4.98
N LEU A 49 23.91 -7.24 4.40
CA LEU A 49 24.49 -6.10 5.11
C LEU A 49 23.45 -4.99 5.23
N LYS A 50 23.03 -4.65 6.45
CA LYS A 50 22.20 -3.49 6.75
C LYS A 50 23.05 -2.23 6.86
N ARG A 51 22.50 -1.10 6.41
CA ARG A 51 23.12 0.23 6.56
C ARG A 51 22.24 1.11 7.43
N ALA A 52 22.89 1.95 8.23
CA ALA A 52 22.29 3.07 8.92
C ALA A 52 22.92 4.35 8.32
N PRO A 53 22.12 5.31 7.83
CA PRO A 53 22.65 6.54 7.23
C PRO A 53 23.35 7.44 8.26
N SER A 54 22.99 7.34 9.53
CA SER A 54 23.62 8.03 10.65
C SER A 54 23.59 7.16 11.91
N GLU A 55 24.40 7.50 12.91
CA GLU A 55 24.46 6.76 14.19
C GLU A 55 23.12 6.78 14.96
N LEU A 56 22.32 7.84 14.78
CA LEU A 56 21.00 7.99 15.39
C LEU A 56 19.90 7.28 14.60
N SER A 57 20.20 6.73 13.42
CA SER A 57 19.23 6.07 12.56
C SER A 57 19.20 4.57 12.81
N SER A 58 18.00 3.98 12.77
CA SER A 58 17.84 2.53 12.77
C SER A 58 18.41 1.91 11.50
N TYR A 59 18.96 0.71 11.62
CA TYR A 59 19.37 -0.09 10.47
C TYR A 59 18.16 -0.42 9.59
N GLN A 60 18.29 -0.18 8.29
CA GLN A 60 17.24 -0.55 7.35
C GLN A 60 17.21 -2.06 7.15
N GLU A 61 16.05 -2.67 7.38
CA GLU A 61 15.84 -4.10 7.15
C GLU A 61 15.89 -4.45 5.67
N LYS A 62 16.47 -5.62 5.36
CA LYS A 62 16.77 -6.07 3.99
C LYS A 62 16.22 -7.43 3.64
N LEU A 63 15.96 -8.25 4.65
CA LEU A 63 15.34 -9.55 4.48
C LEU A 63 13.83 -9.37 4.57
N ILE A 64 13.12 -9.86 3.57
CA ILE A 64 11.67 -9.76 3.48
C ILE A 64 11.12 -11.20 3.41
N PRO A 65 10.36 -11.64 4.43
CA PRO A 65 9.68 -12.93 4.36
C PRO A 65 8.54 -12.85 3.35
N ILE A 66 8.43 -13.84 2.46
CA ILE A 66 7.40 -13.87 1.40
C ILE A 66 6.30 -14.87 1.76
N ASP A 67 6.69 -16.08 2.13
CA ASP A 67 5.81 -17.15 2.59
C ASP A 67 6.58 -18.02 3.61
N SER A 68 5.94 -19.03 4.19
CA SER A 68 6.59 -19.96 5.13
C SER A 68 7.84 -20.61 4.55
N HIS A 69 7.84 -20.96 3.27
CA HIS A 69 8.94 -21.65 2.60
C HIS A 69 9.83 -20.74 1.73
N ILE A 70 9.59 -19.42 1.68
CA ILE A 70 10.29 -18.48 0.78
C ILE A 70 10.56 -17.13 1.47
N GLY A 71 11.78 -16.62 1.30
CA GLY A 71 12.10 -15.23 1.59
C GLY A 71 13.04 -14.62 0.56
N MET A 72 13.26 -13.33 0.67
CA MET A 72 14.14 -12.59 -0.25
C MET A 72 15.01 -11.55 0.48
N ALA A 73 16.16 -11.22 -0.11
CA ALA A 73 16.93 -10.02 0.21
C ALA A 73 16.86 -9.01 -0.93
N ILE A 74 16.75 -7.72 -0.59
CA ILE A 74 16.74 -6.61 -1.55
C ILE A 74 18.05 -5.81 -1.55
N THR A 75 18.44 -5.31 -2.73
CA THR A 75 19.55 -4.36 -2.92
C THR A 75 19.21 -3.34 -4.01
N GLY A 76 19.58 -2.07 -3.83
CA GLY A 76 19.20 -0.98 -4.73
C GLY A 76 18.00 -0.22 -4.18
N LEU A 77 17.07 0.17 -5.06
CA LEU A 77 15.89 0.94 -4.69
C LEU A 77 14.90 0.09 -3.86
N THR A 78 14.72 0.43 -2.59
CA THR A 78 13.90 -0.36 -1.67
C THR A 78 12.41 -0.32 -2.00
N ALA A 79 11.91 0.80 -2.56
CA ALA A 79 10.52 0.93 -3.01
C ALA A 79 10.16 -0.14 -4.06
N ASP A 80 11.02 -0.31 -5.06
CA ASP A 80 10.87 -1.35 -6.09
C ASP A 80 10.90 -2.76 -5.46
N GLY A 81 11.78 -2.97 -4.47
CA GLY A 81 11.86 -4.23 -3.72
C GLY A 81 10.58 -4.58 -2.98
N PHE A 82 9.97 -3.62 -2.29
CA PHE A 82 8.70 -3.84 -1.58
C PHE A 82 7.53 -4.09 -2.53
N LEU A 83 7.50 -3.40 -3.67
CA LEU A 83 6.48 -3.63 -4.70
C LEU A 83 6.55 -5.07 -5.23
N LEU A 84 7.75 -5.57 -5.52
CA LEU A 84 7.95 -6.95 -5.96
C LEU A 84 7.65 -7.95 -4.84
N ALA A 85 8.06 -7.68 -3.59
CA ALA A 85 7.72 -8.54 -2.46
C ALA A 85 6.20 -8.64 -2.22
N ARG A 86 5.46 -7.53 -2.35
CA ARG A 86 4.00 -7.51 -2.25
C ARG A 86 3.35 -8.35 -3.34
N PHE A 87 3.87 -8.26 -4.56
CA PHE A 87 3.43 -9.10 -5.67
C PHE A 87 3.70 -10.59 -5.38
N MET A 88 4.90 -10.95 -4.95
CA MET A 88 5.24 -12.33 -4.59
C MET A 88 4.34 -12.91 -3.51
N ARG A 89 4.09 -12.13 -2.44
CA ARG A 89 3.17 -12.52 -1.36
C ARG A 89 1.76 -12.77 -1.86
N ARG A 90 1.28 -11.95 -2.80
CA ARG A 90 -0.04 -12.15 -3.44
C ARG A 90 -0.04 -13.46 -4.23
N GLU A 91 0.96 -13.69 -5.09
CA GLU A 91 1.02 -14.92 -5.89
C GLU A 91 1.11 -16.20 -5.04
N CYS A 92 1.87 -16.16 -3.93
CA CYS A 92 1.93 -17.26 -2.97
C CYS A 92 0.58 -17.49 -2.28
N ALA A 93 -0.05 -16.42 -1.79
CA ALA A 93 -1.36 -16.50 -1.15
C ALA A 93 -2.44 -17.01 -2.11
N ASP A 94 -2.44 -16.54 -3.35
CA ASP A 94 -3.39 -16.96 -4.39
C ASP A 94 -3.19 -18.45 -4.76
N ASN A 95 -1.95 -18.94 -4.82
CA ASN A 95 -1.69 -20.37 -5.08
C ASN A 95 -2.14 -21.26 -3.92
N ARG A 96 -1.82 -20.87 -2.67
CA ARG A 96 -2.29 -21.59 -1.48
C ARG A 96 -3.81 -21.55 -1.39
N TRP A 97 -4.43 -20.43 -1.77
CA TRP A 97 -5.87 -20.32 -1.82
C TRP A 97 -6.50 -21.25 -2.88
N ALA A 98 -5.94 -21.30 -4.08
CA ALA A 98 -6.51 -22.05 -5.19
C ALA A 98 -6.25 -23.56 -5.12
N TYR A 99 -5.12 -23.98 -4.54
CA TYR A 99 -4.64 -25.36 -4.62
C TYR A 99 -4.29 -25.98 -3.26
N ASP A 100 -4.42 -25.23 -2.16
CA ASP A 100 -4.00 -25.63 -0.80
C ASP A 100 -2.53 -26.08 -0.70
N GLU A 101 -1.69 -25.63 -1.63
CA GLU A 101 -0.28 -25.99 -1.73
C GLU A 101 0.64 -24.75 -1.78
N PRO A 102 1.85 -24.82 -1.19
CA PRO A 102 2.84 -23.76 -1.33
C PRO A 102 3.26 -23.58 -2.79
N LEU A 103 3.37 -22.33 -3.26
CA LEU A 103 3.78 -22.05 -4.64
C LEU A 103 5.23 -22.52 -4.89
N PRO A 104 5.49 -23.40 -5.89
CA PRO A 104 6.86 -23.84 -6.17
C PRO A 104 7.78 -22.67 -6.55
N VAL A 105 9.03 -22.70 -6.07
CA VAL A 105 9.96 -21.56 -6.20
C VAL A 105 10.22 -21.24 -7.67
N SER A 106 10.39 -22.27 -8.49
CA SER A 106 10.57 -22.13 -9.95
C SER A 106 9.41 -21.42 -10.65
N ARG A 107 8.16 -21.67 -10.23
CA ARG A 107 6.97 -21.04 -10.82
C ARG A 107 6.86 -19.57 -10.39
N LEU A 108 7.15 -19.29 -9.12
CA LEU A 108 7.20 -17.92 -8.60
C LEU A 108 8.27 -17.10 -9.32
N LEU A 109 9.46 -17.67 -9.57
CA LEU A 109 10.53 -17.00 -10.32
C LEU A 109 10.09 -16.62 -11.73
N SER A 110 9.40 -17.51 -12.45
CA SER A 110 8.89 -17.21 -13.80
C SER A 110 7.91 -16.03 -13.79
N LYS A 111 6.98 -16.00 -12.80
CA LYS A 111 6.02 -14.90 -12.63
C LYS A 111 6.71 -13.57 -12.33
N ILE A 112 7.71 -13.56 -11.44
CA ILE A 112 8.48 -12.35 -11.10
C ILE A 112 9.28 -11.89 -12.31
N SER A 113 9.92 -12.80 -13.03
CA SER A 113 10.73 -12.48 -14.21
C SER A 113 9.90 -11.79 -15.27
N LEU A 114 8.70 -12.32 -15.55
CA LEU A 114 7.76 -11.69 -16.46
C LEU A 114 7.34 -10.30 -15.97
N LYS A 115 7.03 -10.15 -14.67
CA LYS A 115 6.71 -8.85 -14.09
C LYS A 115 7.86 -7.84 -14.23
N MET A 116 9.10 -8.27 -14.01
CA MET A 116 10.29 -7.42 -14.16
C MET A 116 10.60 -7.09 -15.62
N GLN A 117 10.23 -7.95 -16.56
CA GLN A 117 10.44 -7.78 -17.98
C GLN A 117 9.46 -6.78 -18.62
N VAL A 118 8.21 -6.71 -18.16
CA VAL A 118 7.19 -5.83 -18.77
C VAL A 118 7.64 -4.35 -18.86
N PRO A 119 8.19 -3.73 -17.81
CA PRO A 119 8.67 -2.34 -17.87
C PRO A 119 9.91 -2.14 -18.75
N THR A 120 10.58 -3.20 -19.20
CA THR A 120 11.72 -3.07 -20.14
C THR A 120 11.28 -3.07 -21.60
N GLN A 121 9.99 -3.27 -21.88
CA GLN A 121 9.45 -3.39 -23.24
C GLN A 121 8.38 -2.33 -23.55
N GLN A 122 7.85 -1.64 -22.54
CA GLN A 122 6.78 -0.65 -22.69
C GLN A 122 7.31 0.77 -22.53
N TYR A 123 6.99 1.63 -23.50
CA TYR A 123 7.27 3.06 -23.43
C TYR A 123 6.60 3.70 -22.20
N GLY A 124 7.29 4.65 -21.56
CA GLY A 124 6.75 5.40 -20.41
C GLY A 124 6.78 4.65 -19.07
N ARG A 125 7.40 3.47 -19.02
CA ARG A 125 7.70 2.73 -17.78
C ARG A 125 9.21 2.63 -17.61
N ARG A 126 9.69 2.70 -16.36
CA ARG A 126 11.11 2.48 -16.06
C ARG A 126 11.36 1.05 -15.59
N PRO A 127 12.54 0.46 -15.88
CA PRO A 127 12.94 -0.82 -15.30
C PRO A 127 13.02 -0.72 -13.78
N PHE A 128 12.89 -1.87 -13.11
CA PHE A 128 13.08 -1.96 -11.67
C PHE A 128 14.57 -1.79 -11.33
N GLY A 129 14.88 -0.81 -10.47
CA GLY A 129 16.23 -0.51 -9.99
C GLY A 129 16.61 -1.31 -8.75
N VAL A 130 16.12 -2.54 -8.62
CA VAL A 130 16.33 -3.41 -7.46
C VAL A 130 16.88 -4.77 -7.89
N GLY A 131 17.92 -5.21 -7.22
CA GLY A 131 18.42 -6.57 -7.27
C GLY A 131 17.82 -7.35 -6.12
N MET A 132 17.45 -8.59 -6.40
CA MET A 132 16.88 -9.49 -5.40
C MET A 132 17.62 -10.83 -5.39
N LEU A 133 17.81 -11.35 -4.19
CA LEU A 133 18.18 -12.74 -3.95
C LEU A 133 16.97 -13.41 -3.33
N ILE A 134 16.46 -14.45 -3.96
CA ILE A 134 15.35 -15.23 -3.40
C ILE A 134 15.94 -16.53 -2.88
N THR A 135 15.47 -16.96 -1.71
CA THR A 135 15.85 -18.24 -1.11
C THR A 135 14.57 -18.95 -0.67
N GLY A 136 14.41 -20.19 -1.09
CA GLY A 136 13.25 -20.98 -0.73
C GLY A 136 13.55 -22.47 -0.70
N TYR A 137 12.61 -23.23 -0.18
CA TYR A 137 12.67 -24.68 -0.16
C TYR A 137 11.34 -25.22 -0.69
N ASP A 138 11.37 -26.13 -1.65
CA ASP A 138 10.19 -26.85 -2.12
C ASP A 138 10.49 -28.35 -2.23
N ASP A 139 9.58 -29.14 -2.82
CA ASP A 139 9.72 -30.59 -2.93
C ASP A 139 10.99 -31.04 -3.70
N LYS A 140 11.58 -30.15 -4.50
CA LYS A 140 12.84 -30.40 -5.22
C LYS A 140 14.07 -30.02 -4.40
N GLY A 141 13.89 -29.53 -3.18
CA GLY A 141 14.92 -29.17 -2.23
C GLY A 141 15.17 -27.64 -2.16
N PRO A 142 16.34 -27.23 -1.69
CA PRO A 142 16.67 -25.81 -1.53
C PRO A 142 16.95 -25.13 -2.88
N HIS A 143 16.41 -23.91 -3.02
CA HIS A 143 16.56 -23.06 -4.18
C HIS A 143 17.19 -21.71 -3.79
N CYS A 144 18.19 -21.29 -4.57
CA CYS A 144 18.92 -20.04 -4.39
C CYS A 144 19.05 -19.30 -5.73
N PRO A 145 17.92 -18.87 -6.32
CA PRO A 145 17.92 -18.12 -7.56
C PRO A 145 18.64 -16.76 -7.49
N SER A 146 19.41 -16.49 -8.54
CA SER A 146 19.95 -15.17 -8.85
C SER A 146 18.86 -14.18 -9.27
N SER A 147 19.20 -12.89 -9.30
CA SER A 147 18.29 -11.83 -9.78
C SER A 147 17.85 -11.98 -11.24
N ASN A 148 18.53 -12.83 -12.02
CA ASN A 148 18.17 -13.17 -13.41
C ASN A 148 17.40 -14.50 -13.51
N ALA A 149 16.81 -14.97 -12.41
CA ALA A 149 16.00 -16.19 -12.30
C ALA A 149 16.72 -17.51 -12.65
N TYR A 150 18.04 -17.55 -12.58
CA TYR A 150 18.81 -18.81 -12.61
C TYR A 150 18.97 -19.35 -11.20
N ASP A 151 18.58 -20.61 -10.95
CA ASP A 151 18.87 -21.28 -9.68
C ASP A 151 20.37 -21.56 -9.55
N CYS A 152 21.01 -20.92 -8.58
CA CYS A 152 22.45 -20.98 -8.37
C CYS A 152 22.79 -21.80 -7.11
N LYS A 153 24.03 -22.28 -7.02
CA LYS A 153 24.55 -22.88 -5.77
C LYS A 153 24.84 -21.82 -4.70
N ALA A 154 25.37 -20.68 -5.14
CA ALA A 154 25.56 -19.50 -4.34
C ALA A 154 25.57 -18.28 -5.26
N PHE A 155 25.16 -17.12 -4.74
CA PHE A 155 25.18 -15.86 -5.47
C PHE A 155 25.33 -14.68 -4.52
N ALA A 156 25.93 -13.61 -5.01
CA ALA A 156 26.04 -12.35 -4.28
C ALA A 156 25.71 -11.16 -5.17
N VAL A 157 25.08 -10.14 -4.59
CA VAL A 157 24.60 -8.94 -5.29
C VAL A 157 24.82 -7.70 -4.42
N GLY A 158 24.84 -6.52 -5.03
CA GLY A 158 25.06 -5.24 -4.36
C GLY A 158 26.52 -4.80 -4.34
N SER A 159 26.80 -3.80 -3.51
CA SER A 159 28.09 -3.11 -3.44
C SER A 159 29.23 -4.05 -3.06
N ARG A 160 30.32 -4.05 -3.83
CA ARG A 160 31.50 -4.91 -3.61
C ARG A 160 31.21 -6.42 -3.59
N SER A 161 30.06 -6.86 -4.12
CA SER A 161 29.69 -8.28 -4.19
C SER A 161 30.68 -9.16 -4.94
N GLN A 162 31.56 -8.61 -5.78
CA GLN A 162 32.63 -9.36 -6.45
C GLN A 162 33.57 -10.08 -5.46
N SER A 163 33.89 -9.44 -4.33
CA SER A 163 34.71 -10.06 -3.28
C SER A 163 34.05 -11.32 -2.69
N ALA A 164 32.74 -11.23 -2.38
CA ALA A 164 31.94 -12.37 -1.94
C ALA A 164 31.89 -13.46 -3.02
N ARG A 165 31.69 -13.12 -4.30
CA ARG A 165 31.68 -14.10 -5.40
C ARG A 165 32.98 -14.87 -5.49
N THR A 166 34.12 -14.19 -5.42
CA THR A 166 35.44 -14.85 -5.43
C THR A 166 35.64 -15.77 -4.22
N TYR A 167 35.14 -15.40 -3.03
CA TYR A 167 35.16 -16.30 -1.87
C TYR A 167 34.28 -17.54 -2.11
N LEU A 168 33.06 -17.35 -2.59
CA LEU A 168 32.10 -18.43 -2.86
C LEU A 168 32.60 -19.40 -3.93
N GLU A 169 33.24 -18.89 -4.99
CA GLU A 169 33.83 -19.70 -6.06
C GLU A 169 34.94 -20.63 -5.55
N ARG A 170 35.74 -20.16 -4.58
CA ARG A 170 36.85 -20.94 -4.00
C ARG A 170 36.40 -22.08 -3.08
N HIS A 171 35.25 -21.93 -2.43
CA HIS A 171 34.74 -22.89 -1.43
C HIS A 171 33.48 -23.62 -1.91
N LEU A 172 33.19 -23.58 -3.22
CA LEU A 172 31.94 -24.08 -3.79
C LEU A 172 31.71 -25.58 -3.53
N ASP A 173 32.80 -26.35 -3.47
CA ASP A 173 32.78 -27.80 -3.27
C ASP A 173 32.51 -28.20 -1.81
N GLU A 174 32.65 -27.27 -0.87
CA GLU A 174 32.44 -27.49 0.57
C GLU A 174 30.96 -27.39 0.94
N PHE A 175 30.15 -26.61 0.21
CA PHE A 175 28.76 -26.35 0.54
C PHE A 175 27.85 -27.59 0.54
N PRO A 176 27.91 -28.53 -0.43
CA PRO A 176 26.93 -29.62 -0.49
C PRO A 176 26.89 -30.54 0.73
N ASN A 177 28.00 -30.66 1.47
CA ASN A 177 28.12 -31.54 2.63
C ASN A 177 28.26 -30.77 3.95
N SER A 178 28.20 -29.44 3.92
CA SER A 178 28.33 -28.62 5.12
C SER A 178 27.08 -28.68 5.98
N THR A 179 27.25 -28.61 7.29
CA THR A 179 26.15 -28.38 8.24
C THR A 179 25.53 -26.98 8.04
N VAL A 180 24.35 -26.73 8.62
CA VAL A 180 23.69 -25.40 8.56
C VAL A 180 24.60 -24.31 9.12
N ASP A 181 25.25 -24.58 10.25
CA ASP A 181 26.14 -23.62 10.91
C ASP A 181 27.38 -23.31 10.08
N GLU A 182 28.02 -24.32 9.50
CA GLU A 182 29.16 -24.14 8.59
C GLU A 182 28.73 -23.32 7.36
N LEU A 183 27.56 -23.62 6.79
CA LEU A 183 27.00 -22.88 5.68
C LEU A 183 26.75 -21.40 6.04
N ILE A 184 26.22 -21.12 7.23
CA ILE A 184 26.08 -19.76 7.75
C ILE A 184 27.44 -19.08 7.87
N VAL A 185 28.45 -19.76 8.42
CA VAL A 185 29.81 -19.22 8.54
C VAL A 185 30.41 -18.88 7.18
N HIS A 186 30.21 -19.70 6.14
CA HIS A 186 30.61 -19.35 4.77
C HIS A 186 29.89 -18.10 4.26
N GLY A 187 28.58 -17.98 4.51
CA GLY A 187 27.81 -16.79 4.16
C GLY A 187 28.36 -15.53 4.84
N LEU A 188 28.63 -15.59 6.15
CA LEU A 188 29.17 -14.47 6.92
C LEU A 188 30.59 -14.09 6.50
N LYS A 189 31.46 -15.07 6.24
CA LYS A 189 32.83 -14.83 5.70
C LYS A 189 32.78 -14.17 4.32
N ALA A 190 31.89 -14.61 3.44
CA ALA A 190 31.66 -13.99 2.13
C ALA A 190 31.16 -12.55 2.29
N LEU A 191 30.19 -12.32 3.18
CA LEU A 191 29.64 -10.99 3.45
C LEU A 191 30.69 -10.05 4.03
N LYS A 192 31.58 -10.55 4.92
CA LYS A 192 32.69 -9.80 5.51
C LYS A 192 33.62 -9.20 4.44
N GLY A 193 33.88 -9.94 3.37
CA GLY A 193 34.66 -9.45 2.22
C GLY A 193 34.04 -8.22 1.51
N CYS A 194 32.72 -8.02 1.65
CA CYS A 194 32.01 -6.89 1.07
C CYS A 194 32.04 -5.61 1.92
N LEU A 195 32.64 -5.60 3.12
CA LEU A 195 32.74 -4.42 3.99
C LEU A 195 33.96 -3.55 3.64
N PRO A 196 33.95 -2.24 3.97
CA PRO A 196 35.16 -1.42 3.94
C PRO A 196 36.12 -1.88 5.04
N ALA A 197 37.41 -1.62 4.88
CA ALA A 197 38.43 -2.02 5.85
C ALA A 197 38.18 -1.46 7.28
N GLU A 198 37.46 -0.34 7.39
CA GLU A 198 37.18 0.35 8.65
C GLU A 198 35.88 -0.10 9.34
N THR A 199 35.10 -1.00 8.73
CA THR A 199 33.80 -1.43 9.28
C THR A 199 33.79 -2.91 9.57
N GLU A 200 33.46 -3.26 10.80
CA GLU A 200 33.28 -4.66 11.21
C GLU A 200 31.83 -5.11 11.10
N LEU A 201 31.65 -6.41 10.88
CA LEU A 201 30.34 -7.05 10.89
C LEU A 201 29.89 -7.26 12.33
N SER A 202 28.67 -6.84 12.67
CA SER A 202 28.07 -6.90 14.00
C SER A 202 26.64 -7.43 13.90
N GLY A 203 26.05 -7.84 15.03
CA GLY A 203 24.64 -8.27 15.07
C GLY A 203 23.65 -7.19 14.62
N LYS A 204 24.02 -5.90 14.73
CA LYS A 204 23.16 -4.78 14.34
C LYS A 204 23.15 -4.54 12.82
N ASN A 205 24.31 -4.67 12.17
CA ASN A 205 24.47 -4.42 10.73
C ASN A 205 24.37 -5.69 9.86
N CYS A 206 24.23 -6.86 10.46
CA CYS A 206 24.02 -8.12 9.75
C CYS A 206 22.56 -8.57 9.87
N ALA A 207 21.98 -9.03 8.76
CA ALA A 207 20.73 -9.77 8.75
C ALA A 207 21.00 -11.18 8.21
N LEU A 208 20.42 -12.19 8.84
CA LEU A 208 20.60 -13.60 8.51
C LEU A 208 19.23 -14.29 8.52
N ALA A 209 18.95 -15.11 7.52
CA ALA A 209 17.82 -16.02 7.53
C ALA A 209 18.17 -17.38 6.92
N VAL A 210 17.43 -18.40 7.35
CA VAL A 210 17.62 -19.79 6.92
C VAL A 210 16.26 -20.40 6.58
N VAL A 211 16.25 -21.21 5.53
CA VAL A 211 15.11 -22.03 5.11
C VAL A 211 15.62 -23.41 4.67
N GLY A 212 14.85 -24.47 4.87
CA GLY A 212 15.26 -25.79 4.41
C GLY A 212 14.33 -26.90 4.86
N LYS A 213 14.86 -28.13 4.84
CA LYS A 213 14.13 -29.32 5.24
C LYS A 213 13.62 -29.19 6.68
N ASP A 214 12.31 -29.36 6.83
CA ASP A 214 11.57 -29.25 8.10
C ASP A 214 11.77 -27.89 8.81
N ARG A 215 12.10 -26.84 8.05
CA ARG A 215 12.38 -25.51 8.60
C ARG A 215 11.87 -24.39 7.69
N ASP A 216 10.85 -23.70 8.17
CA ASP A 216 10.34 -22.48 7.57
C ASP A 216 11.40 -21.36 7.55
N PHE A 217 11.22 -20.44 6.60
CA PHE A 217 12.03 -19.25 6.44
C PHE A 217 12.03 -18.43 7.73
N SER A 218 13.16 -18.49 8.44
CA SER A 218 13.30 -17.93 9.78
C SER A 218 14.43 -16.90 9.80
N ILE A 219 14.10 -15.66 10.13
CA ILE A 219 15.07 -14.57 10.31
C ILE A 219 15.67 -14.69 11.73
N TYR A 220 16.99 -14.68 11.82
CA TYR A 220 17.69 -14.79 13.10
C TYR A 220 17.63 -13.46 13.85
N PRO A 221 17.26 -13.46 15.13
CA PRO A 221 17.36 -12.27 15.98
C PRO A 221 18.85 -11.90 16.18
N GLN A 222 19.11 -10.62 16.45
CA GLN A 222 20.46 -10.07 16.53
C GLN A 222 21.34 -10.82 17.55
N GLU A 223 20.76 -11.24 18.67
CA GLU A 223 21.43 -11.98 19.75
C GLU A 223 22.03 -13.31 19.27
N ASN A 224 21.32 -14.00 18.37
CA ASN A 224 21.76 -15.29 17.84
C ASN A 224 22.82 -15.16 16.74
N ILE A 225 23.01 -13.95 16.18
CA ILE A 225 24.02 -13.71 15.14
C ILE A 225 25.40 -13.47 15.77
N VAL A 226 25.46 -12.85 16.95
CA VAL A 226 26.73 -12.55 17.66
C VAL A 226 27.63 -13.78 17.88
N PRO A 227 27.15 -14.93 18.40
CA PRO A 227 27.99 -16.12 18.57
C PRO A 227 28.42 -16.75 17.24
N LEU A 228 27.65 -16.56 16.17
CA LEU A 228 28.02 -17.04 14.84
C LEU A 228 29.11 -16.15 14.21
N LEU A 229 29.13 -14.86 14.56
CA LEU A 229 30.19 -13.93 14.14
C LEU A 229 31.52 -14.24 14.82
N SER A 230 31.55 -14.64 16.09
CA SER A 230 32.81 -15.01 16.75
C SER A 230 33.44 -16.26 16.12
N ARG A 231 32.64 -17.20 15.60
CA ARG A 231 33.11 -18.36 14.82
C ARG A 231 33.73 -18.00 13.47
N THR A 232 33.56 -16.75 12.99
CA THR A 232 34.23 -16.26 11.77
C THR A 232 35.62 -15.66 12.02
N SER A 233 35.93 -15.32 13.28
CA SER A 233 37.30 -15.04 13.75
C SER A 233 37.95 -16.33 14.24
N ASP A 234 39.21 -16.59 13.89
CA ASP A 234 39.92 -17.86 14.15
C ASP A 234 40.24 -18.17 15.63
N THR A 235 39.28 -18.01 16.54
CA THR A 235 39.41 -18.31 17.98
C THR A 235 38.22 -19.13 18.48
N PRO A 236 38.44 -20.31 19.10
CA PRO A 236 37.37 -21.22 19.49
C PRO A 236 36.83 -20.88 20.88
N SER A 237 35.51 -20.83 21.05
CA SER A 237 34.88 -21.00 22.37
C SER A 237 33.40 -21.41 22.28
N GLU A 238 33.16 -22.61 22.83
CA GLU A 238 32.00 -23.23 23.50
C GLU A 238 30.54 -22.93 23.08
N GLU A 239 29.82 -24.01 22.80
CA GLU A 239 28.41 -24.09 22.41
C GLU A 239 27.45 -23.87 23.58
N SER A 240 26.35 -23.14 23.35
CA SER A 240 25.15 -23.19 24.20
C SER A 240 23.89 -23.22 23.34
N ASN A 241 23.18 -24.35 23.39
CA ASN A 241 21.85 -24.54 22.81
C ASN A 241 20.79 -23.77 23.62
N VAL A 242 20.06 -22.84 22.99
CA VAL A 242 18.80 -22.32 23.52
C VAL A 242 17.78 -22.13 22.38
N ALA A 243 16.59 -22.69 22.57
CA ALA A 243 15.47 -22.64 21.64
C ALA A 243 14.89 -21.21 21.49
N ALA A 244 14.45 -20.87 20.28
CA ALA A 244 13.90 -19.55 19.95
C ALA A 244 12.43 -19.40 20.41
N PRO A 245 12.04 -18.25 21.00
CA PRO A 245 10.63 -17.92 21.22
C PRO A 245 10.03 -17.29 19.96
N THR A 246 8.84 -17.74 19.59
CA THR A 246 7.96 -17.19 18.57
C THR A 246 7.44 -15.81 19.01
N GLN A 247 7.93 -14.72 18.41
CA GLN A 247 7.31 -13.39 18.57
C GLN A 247 6.05 -13.30 17.71
N SER A 248 4.90 -13.04 18.35
CA SER A 248 3.63 -12.72 17.70
C SER A 248 3.71 -11.36 17.00
N CYS A 249 3.47 -11.35 15.68
CA CYS A 249 3.45 -10.13 14.86
C CYS A 249 2.20 -9.29 15.17
N GLU A 250 2.37 -8.06 15.64
CA GLU A 250 1.24 -7.14 15.88
C GLU A 250 0.52 -6.77 14.56
N PRO A 251 -0.81 -6.56 14.56
CA PRO A 251 -1.56 -6.28 13.34
C PRO A 251 -1.16 -4.95 12.69
N ALA A 252 -0.91 -4.95 11.38
CA ALA A 252 -0.38 -3.82 10.62
C ALA A 252 -1.18 -2.49 10.72
N TYR A 253 -2.47 -2.51 11.07
CA TYR A 253 -3.28 -1.30 11.27
C TYR A 253 -2.96 -0.59 12.60
N VAL A 254 -2.57 -1.33 13.64
CA VAL A 254 -2.28 -0.78 14.98
C VAL A 254 -1.07 0.13 14.97
N THR A 255 -0.12 -0.13 14.07
CA THR A 255 1.08 0.68 13.86
C THR A 255 0.91 1.76 12.79
N SER A 256 -0.30 1.96 12.24
CA SER A 256 -0.52 2.82 11.08
C SER A 256 -0.78 4.29 11.45
N THR A 257 -0.30 5.24 10.64
CA THR A 257 -0.58 6.68 10.83
C THR A 257 -2.06 7.01 10.70
N GLN A 258 -2.83 6.20 9.96
CA GLN A 258 -4.29 6.32 9.90
C GLN A 258 -4.94 6.17 11.27
N LEU A 259 -4.45 5.27 12.12
CA LEU A 259 -4.99 5.10 13.46
C LEU A 259 -4.58 6.27 14.38
N TYR A 260 -3.34 6.74 14.28
CA TYR A 260 -2.81 7.78 15.17
C TYR A 260 -3.30 9.19 14.82
N ASN A 261 -3.34 9.54 13.53
CA ASN A 261 -3.59 10.92 13.09
C ASN A 261 -5.01 11.14 12.55
N TRP A 262 -5.68 10.07 12.11
CA TRP A 262 -6.92 10.17 11.31
C TRP A 262 -8.07 9.34 11.86
N ARG A 263 -8.11 9.15 13.18
CA ARG A 263 -9.22 8.53 13.90
C ARG A 263 -9.87 9.53 14.84
N PHE A 264 -11.17 9.70 14.70
CA PHE A 264 -11.95 10.69 15.42
C PHE A 264 -13.23 10.11 15.99
N THR A 265 -13.75 10.76 17.03
CA THR A 265 -15.14 10.59 17.46
C THR A 265 -16.09 11.43 16.59
N LEU A 266 -17.39 11.11 16.61
CA LEU A 266 -18.37 11.84 15.81
C LEU A 266 -18.48 13.32 16.24
N ASP A 267 -18.37 13.58 17.54
CA ASP A 267 -18.42 14.94 18.10
C ASP A 267 -17.20 15.76 17.68
N GLU A 268 -16.00 15.16 17.70
CA GLU A 268 -14.77 15.81 17.21
C GLU A 268 -14.88 16.18 15.72
N LEU A 269 -15.39 15.28 14.88
CA LEU A 269 -15.59 15.56 13.44
C LEU A 269 -16.58 16.71 13.22
N THR A 270 -17.66 16.74 14.00
CA THR A 270 -18.69 17.77 13.90
C THR A 270 -18.13 19.13 14.31
N ASN A 271 -17.43 19.19 15.45
CA ASN A 271 -16.79 20.40 15.93
C ASN A 271 -15.73 20.92 14.94
N GLN A 272 -14.88 20.02 14.42
CA GLN A 272 -13.83 20.39 13.47
C GLN A 272 -14.40 20.97 12.17
N ARG A 273 -15.49 20.39 11.64
CA ARG A 273 -16.21 20.93 10.47
C ARG A 273 -16.83 22.30 10.75
N GLN A 274 -17.46 22.47 11.91
CA GLN A 274 -18.04 23.75 12.31
C GLN A 274 -16.97 24.84 12.46
N GLU A 275 -15.84 24.53 13.08
CA GLU A 275 -14.71 25.45 13.23
C GLU A 275 -14.09 25.82 11.88
N CYS A 276 -13.87 24.83 11.00
CA CYS A 276 -13.36 25.04 9.66
C CYS A 276 -14.29 25.96 8.84
N ASN A 277 -15.59 25.65 8.81
CA ASN A 277 -16.59 26.49 8.13
C ASN A 277 -16.64 27.90 8.73
N ALA A 278 -16.68 28.04 10.06
CA ALA A 278 -16.72 29.34 10.72
C ALA A 278 -15.47 30.19 10.42
N SER A 279 -14.29 29.55 10.32
CA SER A 279 -13.05 30.20 9.91
C SER A 279 -13.11 30.67 8.45
N ALA A 280 -13.56 29.80 7.54
CA ALA A 280 -13.72 30.14 6.12
C ALA A 280 -14.71 31.29 5.91
N ARG A 281 -15.88 31.25 6.56
CA ARG A 281 -16.90 32.32 6.52
C ARG A 281 -16.35 33.65 7.02
N ARG A 282 -15.60 33.66 8.14
CA ARG A 282 -14.96 34.88 8.66
C ARG A 282 -13.96 35.48 7.65
N ARG A 283 -13.13 34.64 7.03
CA ARG A 283 -12.16 35.08 6.03
C ARG A 283 -12.84 35.62 4.77
N LEU A 284 -13.82 34.90 4.24
CA LEU A 284 -14.54 35.28 3.02
C LEU A 284 -15.37 36.54 3.24
N ALA A 285 -16.12 36.63 4.34
CA ALA A 285 -16.88 37.84 4.67
C ALA A 285 -15.99 39.09 4.72
N ALA A 286 -14.79 38.99 5.31
CA ALA A 286 -13.83 40.10 5.31
C ALA A 286 -13.39 40.50 3.89
N GLN A 287 -13.15 39.54 3.00
CA GLN A 287 -12.77 39.79 1.61
C GLN A 287 -13.90 40.41 0.79
N PHE A 288 -15.12 39.88 0.90
CA PHE A 288 -16.29 40.42 0.20
C PHE A 288 -16.61 41.85 0.66
N ARG A 289 -16.50 42.14 1.97
CA ARG A 289 -16.63 43.51 2.51
C ARG A 289 -15.58 44.45 1.93
N ALA A 290 -14.31 44.07 1.96
CA ALA A 290 -13.22 44.88 1.39
C ALA A 290 -13.42 45.15 -0.12
N LYS A 291 -13.96 44.18 -0.86
CA LYS A 291 -14.27 44.32 -2.30
C LYS A 291 -15.47 45.24 -2.55
N ALA A 292 -16.51 45.17 -1.71
CA ALA A 292 -17.66 46.07 -1.78
C ALA A 292 -17.22 47.52 -1.53
N GLU A 293 -16.43 47.76 -0.48
CA GLU A 293 -15.86 49.07 -0.17
C GLU A 293 -15.00 49.65 -1.33
N ALA A 294 -14.29 48.80 -2.07
CA ALA A 294 -13.44 49.22 -3.18
C ALA A 294 -14.20 49.52 -4.49
N LYS A 295 -15.35 48.91 -4.76
CA LYS A 295 -16.06 49.03 -6.05
C LYS A 295 -17.18 50.09 -6.07
N SER A 296 -17.78 50.43 -4.94
CA SER A 296 -18.78 51.51 -4.81
C SER A 296 -19.29 51.55 -3.37
N GLY A 297 -19.51 52.73 -2.79
CA GLY A 297 -20.07 52.91 -1.43
C GLY A 297 -21.53 52.45 -1.25
N ASP A 298 -21.97 51.44 -1.99
CA ASP A 298 -23.26 50.77 -1.88
C ASP A 298 -23.04 49.37 -1.30
N VAL A 299 -23.81 49.04 -0.25
CA VAL A 299 -23.66 47.80 0.50
C VAL A 299 -24.28 46.67 -0.33
N GLN A 300 -23.49 46.00 -1.17
CA GLN A 300 -23.96 44.73 -1.73
C GLN A 300 -24.20 43.74 -0.58
N PRO A 301 -25.36 43.05 -0.55
CA PRO A 301 -25.63 42.08 0.50
C PRO A 301 -24.59 40.96 0.44
N GLU A 302 -24.07 40.56 1.60
CA GLU A 302 -23.13 39.44 1.70
C GLU A 302 -23.74 38.20 1.05
N PRO A 303 -22.99 37.45 0.21
CA PRO A 303 -23.49 36.22 -0.37
C PRO A 303 -23.88 35.25 0.74
N ASN A 304 -24.96 34.49 0.54
CA ASN A 304 -25.37 33.47 1.50
C ASN A 304 -24.30 32.38 1.57
N PHE A 305 -23.49 32.38 2.63
CA PHE A 305 -22.45 31.38 2.83
C PHE A 305 -23.04 30.04 3.26
N LEU A 306 -22.39 28.97 2.82
CA LEU A 306 -22.78 27.60 3.20
C LEU A 306 -22.54 27.35 4.69
N THR A 307 -23.44 26.58 5.28
CA THR A 307 -23.29 25.98 6.62
C THR A 307 -22.42 24.73 6.56
N ALA A 308 -21.88 24.29 7.70
CA ALA A 308 -21.04 23.08 7.78
C ALA A 308 -21.78 21.81 7.30
N GLU A 309 -23.09 21.73 7.53
CA GLU A 309 -23.93 20.62 7.08
C GLU A 309 -24.12 20.65 5.55
N GLU A 310 -24.37 21.83 4.97
CA GLU A 310 -24.46 22.00 3.52
C GLU A 310 -23.13 21.71 2.82
N GLU A 311 -22.00 22.13 3.40
CA GLU A 311 -20.67 21.74 2.89
C GLU A 311 -20.50 20.22 2.89
N PHE A 312 -20.92 19.55 3.96
CA PHE A 312 -20.84 18.09 4.04
C PHE A 312 -21.73 17.41 2.98
N ILE A 313 -22.93 17.92 2.72
CA ILE A 313 -23.80 17.43 1.63
C ILE A 313 -23.12 17.56 0.27
N ILE A 314 -22.43 18.68 0.00
CA ILE A 314 -21.66 18.86 -1.23
C ILE A 314 -20.52 17.83 -1.30
N VAL A 315 -19.78 17.59 -0.21
CA VAL A 315 -18.73 16.55 -0.17
C VAL A 315 -19.34 15.16 -0.47
N LYS A 316 -20.48 14.81 0.12
CA LYS A 316 -21.20 13.55 -0.18
C LYS A 316 -21.54 13.42 -1.66
N ARG A 317 -22.03 14.50 -2.29
CA ARG A 317 -22.38 14.55 -3.71
C ARG A 317 -21.16 14.27 -4.58
N TYR A 318 -20.00 14.84 -4.24
CA TYR A 318 -18.77 14.62 -4.99
C TYR A 318 -18.12 13.25 -4.73
N ILE A 319 -18.34 12.62 -3.57
CA ILE A 319 -18.00 11.21 -3.36
C ILE A 319 -18.85 10.31 -4.27
N PHE A 320 -20.15 10.61 -4.40
CA PHE A 320 -21.02 9.89 -5.34
C PHE A 320 -20.59 10.12 -6.80
N ALA A 321 -20.28 11.37 -7.19
CA ALA A 321 -19.75 11.67 -8.52
C ALA A 321 -18.43 10.94 -8.81
N MET A 322 -17.55 10.84 -7.80
CA MET A 322 -16.29 10.08 -7.89
C MET A 322 -16.56 8.59 -8.13
N LYS A 323 -17.58 8.02 -7.50
CA LYS A 323 -17.99 6.62 -7.68
C LYS A 323 -18.40 6.36 -9.13
N GLU A 324 -19.27 7.21 -9.68
CA GLU A 324 -19.72 7.11 -11.07
C GLU A 324 -18.56 7.25 -12.06
N LEU A 325 -17.66 8.20 -11.81
CA LEU A 325 -16.45 8.35 -12.61
C LEU A 325 -15.54 7.12 -12.49
N PHE A 326 -15.31 6.60 -11.28
CA PHE A 326 -14.52 5.40 -11.04
C PHE A 326 -15.07 4.20 -11.83
N TYR A 327 -16.38 4.05 -11.93
CA TYR A 327 -16.98 2.98 -12.74
C TYR A 327 -16.79 3.14 -14.25
N GLN A 328 -16.61 4.35 -14.76
CA GLN A 328 -16.24 4.56 -16.17
C GLN A 328 -14.84 4.05 -16.48
N PHE A 329 -13.96 3.94 -15.48
CA PHE A 329 -12.64 3.34 -15.64
C PHE A 329 -12.65 1.80 -15.54
N SER A 330 -13.79 1.15 -15.29
CA SER A 330 -13.86 -0.31 -15.09
C SER A 330 -13.33 -1.10 -16.29
N ASP A 331 -13.50 -0.58 -17.51
CA ASP A 331 -12.98 -1.19 -18.74
C ASP A 331 -11.43 -1.20 -18.80
N SER A 332 -10.77 -0.32 -18.05
CA SER A 332 -9.30 -0.26 -17.91
C SER A 332 -8.73 -1.11 -16.77
N GLY A 333 -9.59 -1.66 -15.89
CA GLY A 333 -9.19 -2.53 -14.79
C GLY A 333 -8.58 -1.82 -13.57
N LEU A 334 -9.14 -0.68 -13.15
CA LEU A 334 -8.71 -0.01 -11.92
C LEU A 334 -8.89 -0.90 -10.67
N PRO A 335 -7.89 -0.98 -9.78
CA PRO A 335 -8.06 -1.64 -8.48
C PRO A 335 -9.13 -0.96 -7.62
N VAL A 336 -9.94 -1.75 -6.91
CA VAL A 336 -10.99 -1.21 -6.01
C VAL A 336 -10.45 -0.34 -4.87
N ASP A 337 -9.20 -0.57 -4.46
CA ASP A 337 -8.53 0.23 -3.44
C ASP A 337 -8.37 1.71 -3.86
N VAL A 338 -8.31 1.99 -5.16
CA VAL A 338 -8.18 3.36 -5.69
C VAL A 338 -9.36 4.22 -5.24
N PHE A 339 -10.58 3.71 -5.32
CA PHE A 339 -11.76 4.45 -4.85
C PHE A 339 -11.70 4.70 -3.35
N GLY A 340 -11.39 3.68 -2.55
CA GLY A 340 -11.28 3.81 -1.10
C GLY A 340 -10.20 4.82 -0.67
N PHE A 341 -9.08 4.87 -1.39
CA PHE A 341 -8.01 5.85 -1.17
C PHE A 341 -8.51 7.26 -1.49
N ALA A 342 -9.07 7.44 -2.69
CA ALA A 342 -9.54 8.74 -3.17
C ALA A 342 -10.66 9.33 -2.31
N ALA A 343 -11.66 8.51 -1.93
CA ALA A 343 -12.75 8.93 -1.07
C ALA A 343 -12.26 9.35 0.33
N THR A 344 -11.29 8.61 0.89
CA THR A 344 -10.70 8.95 2.19
C THR A 344 -9.85 10.22 2.11
N TYR A 345 -9.05 10.42 1.05
CA TYR A 345 -8.32 11.67 0.83
C TYR A 345 -9.26 12.87 0.77
N LEU A 346 -10.35 12.76 0.01
CA LEU A 346 -11.30 13.86 -0.14
C LEU A 346 -11.90 14.25 1.22
N LYS A 347 -12.27 13.26 2.03
CA LYS A 347 -12.79 13.53 3.38
C LYS A 347 -11.75 14.16 4.29
N ARG A 348 -10.56 13.57 4.38
CA ARG A 348 -9.45 14.10 5.19
C ARG A 348 -9.14 15.55 4.82
N PHE A 349 -9.14 15.85 3.52
CA PHE A 349 -8.92 17.18 3.01
C PHE A 349 -9.99 18.17 3.48
N TYR A 350 -11.28 17.82 3.35
CA TYR A 350 -12.40 18.68 3.75
C TYR A 350 -12.73 18.70 5.25
N LEU A 351 -11.97 18.00 6.10
CA LEU A 351 -12.01 18.25 7.55
C LEU A 351 -11.30 19.56 7.92
N ASN A 352 -10.24 19.90 7.20
CA ASN A 352 -9.37 21.04 7.52
C ASN A 352 -9.46 22.19 6.51
N ASN A 353 -10.22 22.01 5.43
CA ASN A 353 -10.39 22.99 4.37
C ASN A 353 -11.88 23.08 4.01
N SER A 354 -12.38 24.27 3.69
CA SER A 354 -13.77 24.48 3.27
C SER A 354 -13.95 24.25 1.77
N VAL A 355 -15.13 23.77 1.38
CA VAL A 355 -15.53 23.66 -0.04
C VAL A 355 -15.61 25.01 -0.74
N MET A 356 -15.82 26.10 0.02
CA MET A 356 -15.88 27.47 -0.51
C MET A 356 -14.49 27.96 -0.94
N ASP A 357 -13.43 27.44 -0.31
CA ASP A 357 -12.05 27.76 -0.66
C ASP A 357 -11.53 26.89 -1.81
N TYR A 358 -11.73 25.57 -1.71
CA TYR A 358 -11.22 24.61 -2.69
C TYR A 358 -12.36 23.83 -3.30
N PHE A 359 -12.53 23.94 -4.61
CA PHE A 359 -13.70 23.41 -5.27
C PHE A 359 -13.68 21.87 -5.32
N PRO A 360 -14.74 21.18 -4.85
CA PRO A 360 -14.76 19.72 -4.73
C PRO A 360 -14.51 18.95 -6.01
N ARG A 361 -14.93 19.47 -7.18
CA ARG A 361 -14.68 18.81 -8.47
C ARG A 361 -13.20 18.65 -8.76
N GLU A 362 -12.44 19.71 -8.54
CA GLU A 362 -11.00 19.78 -8.81
C GLU A 362 -10.23 18.88 -7.83
N MET A 363 -10.59 18.96 -6.55
CA MET A 363 -9.97 18.13 -5.50
C MET A 363 -10.34 16.65 -5.62
N MET A 364 -11.57 16.32 -6.05
CA MET A 364 -12.02 14.95 -6.32
C MET A 364 -11.18 14.30 -7.43
N LEU A 365 -10.97 15.00 -8.54
CA LEU A 365 -10.16 14.51 -9.66
C LEU A 365 -8.69 14.34 -9.25
N THR A 366 -8.15 15.31 -8.51
CA THR A 366 -6.77 15.25 -7.99
C THR A 366 -6.59 14.09 -7.01
N ALA A 367 -7.55 13.88 -6.11
CA ALA A 367 -7.53 12.77 -5.15
C ALA A 367 -7.61 11.41 -5.84
N LEU A 368 -8.45 11.27 -6.87
CA LEU A 368 -8.55 10.05 -7.66
C LEU A 368 -7.25 9.76 -8.44
N TYR A 369 -6.66 10.78 -9.05
CA TYR A 369 -5.38 10.66 -9.76
C TYR A 369 -4.22 10.28 -8.82
N LEU A 370 -4.12 10.94 -7.66
CA LEU A 370 -3.14 10.60 -6.63
C LEU A 370 -3.36 9.17 -6.11
N ALA A 371 -4.61 8.77 -5.87
CA ALA A 371 -4.94 7.42 -5.43
C ALA A 371 -4.49 6.34 -6.43
N CYS A 372 -4.62 6.57 -7.74
CA CYS A 372 -4.06 5.68 -8.76
C CYS A 372 -2.54 5.47 -8.56
N LYS A 373 -1.78 6.54 -8.31
CA LYS A 373 -0.34 6.45 -8.08
C LYS A 373 0.00 5.67 -6.81
N VAL A 374 -0.71 5.93 -5.72
CA VAL A 374 -0.43 5.30 -4.40
C VAL A 374 -0.90 3.84 -4.35
N ALA A 375 -1.96 3.49 -5.09
CA ALA A 375 -2.48 2.12 -5.17
C ALA A 375 -1.69 1.22 -6.16
N ASP A 376 -0.45 1.58 -6.49
CA ASP A 376 0.42 0.87 -7.44
C ASP A 376 -0.16 0.75 -8.87
N TYR A 377 -1.04 1.68 -9.27
CA TYR A 377 -1.62 1.74 -10.62
C TYR A 377 -1.48 3.16 -11.22
N PRO A 378 -0.25 3.67 -11.42
CA PRO A 378 -0.09 5.02 -11.97
C PRO A 378 -0.56 5.03 -13.42
N LEU A 379 -1.53 5.90 -13.69
CA LEU A 379 -2.05 6.23 -15.00
C LEU A 379 -1.34 7.49 -15.51
N GLY A 380 -1.03 7.51 -16.82
CA GLY A 380 -0.59 8.73 -17.48
C GLY A 380 -1.68 9.80 -17.40
N LEU A 381 -1.29 11.07 -17.23
CA LEU A 381 -2.25 12.17 -17.05
C LEU A 381 -3.21 12.29 -18.24
N GLU A 382 -2.71 12.13 -19.46
CA GLU A 382 -3.54 12.14 -20.68
C GLU A 382 -4.55 10.99 -20.71
N THR A 383 -4.13 9.78 -20.32
CA THR A 383 -5.00 8.61 -20.22
C THR A 383 -6.08 8.81 -19.16
N PHE A 384 -5.71 9.40 -18.02
CA PHE A 384 -6.67 9.74 -16.97
C PHE A 384 -7.67 10.81 -17.46
N ALA A 385 -7.17 11.88 -18.08
CA ALA A 385 -7.97 12.99 -18.60
C ALA A 385 -8.91 12.57 -19.75
N ALA A 386 -8.57 11.53 -20.51
CA ALA A 386 -9.44 11.00 -21.58
C ALA A 386 -10.81 10.53 -21.07
N HIS A 387 -10.87 10.05 -19.82
CA HIS A 387 -12.10 9.60 -19.17
C HIS A 387 -12.91 10.76 -18.57
N ILE A 388 -12.35 11.97 -18.54
CA ILE A 388 -13.08 13.16 -18.09
C ILE A 388 -13.93 13.67 -19.26
N PRO A 389 -15.26 13.82 -19.06
CA PRO A 389 -16.18 14.11 -20.17
C PRO A 389 -16.04 15.52 -20.77
N ARG A 390 -15.48 16.50 -20.04
CA ARG A 390 -15.34 17.91 -20.48
C ARG A 390 -14.10 18.59 -19.91
N ASN A 391 -13.60 19.63 -20.57
CA ASN A 391 -12.49 20.51 -20.11
C ASN A 391 -11.20 19.76 -19.73
N ARG A 392 -10.80 18.77 -20.54
CA ARG A 392 -9.70 17.84 -20.25
C ARG A 392 -8.36 18.54 -19.98
N GLU A 393 -7.99 19.50 -20.84
CA GLU A 393 -6.72 20.25 -20.72
C GLU A 393 -6.69 21.04 -19.41
N HIS A 394 -7.74 21.80 -19.15
CA HIS A 394 -7.88 22.59 -17.93
C HIS A 394 -7.77 21.74 -16.66
N TYR A 395 -8.49 20.61 -16.59
CA TYR A 395 -8.39 19.73 -15.42
C TYR A 395 -7.03 19.03 -15.32
N SER A 396 -6.36 18.74 -16.43
CA SER A 396 -5.01 18.16 -16.41
C SER A 396 -4.02 19.10 -15.74
N GLU A 397 -4.07 20.39 -16.08
CA GLU A 397 -3.24 21.42 -15.44
C GLU A 397 -3.55 21.54 -13.94
N ILE A 398 -4.83 21.59 -13.58
CA ILE A 398 -5.25 21.70 -12.17
C ILE A 398 -4.79 20.51 -11.35
N ILE A 399 -4.93 19.28 -11.87
CA ILE A 399 -4.52 18.05 -11.19
C ILE A 399 -3.03 18.11 -10.87
N VAL A 400 -2.19 18.51 -11.82
CA VAL A 400 -0.73 18.59 -11.62
C VAL A 400 -0.37 19.65 -10.59
N HIS A 401 -0.97 20.84 -10.65
CA HIS A 401 -0.67 21.91 -9.69
C HIS A 401 -1.19 21.61 -8.29
N SER A 402 -2.31 20.89 -8.18
CA SER A 402 -2.97 20.61 -6.90
C SER A 402 -2.47 19.32 -6.24
N GLU A 403 -1.72 18.47 -6.95
CA GLU A 403 -1.26 17.18 -6.44
C GLU A 403 -0.39 17.32 -5.18
N LEU A 404 0.67 18.14 -5.26
CA LEU A 404 1.57 18.36 -4.12
C LEU A 404 0.84 19.05 -2.96
N PHE A 405 -0.03 20.00 -3.29
CA PHE A 405 -0.85 20.72 -2.31
C PHE A 405 -1.80 19.77 -1.55
N LEU A 406 -2.44 18.85 -2.25
CA LEU A 406 -3.27 17.82 -1.63
C LEU A 406 -2.42 16.94 -0.68
N MET A 407 -1.23 16.51 -1.10
CA MET A 407 -0.34 15.71 -0.26
C MET A 407 0.08 16.46 1.02
N GLU A 408 0.38 17.76 0.90
CA GLU A 408 0.71 18.62 2.05
C GLU A 408 -0.48 18.69 3.03
N LYS A 409 -1.70 18.92 2.54
CA LYS A 409 -2.91 18.97 3.38
C LYS A 409 -3.28 17.63 4.03
N LEU A 410 -2.84 16.53 3.44
CA LEU A 410 -2.95 15.19 4.01
C LEU A 410 -1.78 14.85 4.96
N GLN A 411 -0.89 15.80 5.26
CA GLN A 411 0.30 15.60 6.09
C GLN A 411 1.23 14.48 5.56
N TYR A 412 1.18 14.22 4.25
CA TYR A 412 1.86 13.10 3.59
C TYR A 412 1.44 11.70 4.11
N ASP A 413 0.34 11.59 4.85
CA ASP A 413 -0.29 10.32 5.26
C ASP A 413 -1.11 9.71 4.12
N ILE A 414 -0.40 9.35 3.04
CA ILE A 414 -1.00 8.85 1.81
C ILE A 414 -1.39 7.36 1.90
N TRP A 415 -0.78 6.59 2.80
CA TRP A 415 -1.13 5.18 2.92
C TRP A 415 -2.44 4.99 3.70
N ILE A 416 -3.41 4.30 3.09
CA ILE A 416 -4.73 4.05 3.67
C ILE A 416 -5.02 2.55 3.72
N HIS A 417 -5.49 2.09 4.88
CA HIS A 417 -6.07 0.79 5.06
C HIS A 417 -7.57 0.84 4.70
N THR A 418 -7.95 0.13 3.64
CA THR A 418 -9.33 0.07 3.11
C THR A 418 -10.08 -1.16 3.63
N PRO A 419 -11.43 -1.12 3.66
CA PRO A 419 -12.24 -2.25 4.11
C PRO A 419 -12.36 -3.40 3.09
N TYR A 420 -11.91 -3.22 1.83
CA TYR A 420 -12.04 -4.25 0.79
C TYR A 420 -11.26 -5.53 1.13
N ARG A 421 -10.01 -5.39 1.60
CA ARG A 421 -9.17 -6.54 1.94
C ARG A 421 -9.69 -7.30 3.17
N PRO A 422 -10.03 -6.63 4.29
CA PRO A 422 -10.70 -7.29 5.41
C PRO A 422 -12.01 -7.97 5.02
N LEU A 423 -12.85 -7.35 4.16
CA LEU A 423 -14.09 -7.98 3.69
C LEU A 423 -13.81 -9.27 2.93
N ASN A 424 -12.84 -9.26 2.01
CA ASN A 424 -12.47 -10.48 1.29
C ASN A 424 -11.96 -11.58 2.24
N GLY A 425 -11.18 -11.22 3.26
CA GLY A 425 -10.75 -12.17 4.30
C GLY A 425 -11.91 -12.76 5.08
N LEU A 426 -12.86 -11.93 5.51
CA LEU A 426 -14.04 -12.40 6.24
C LEU A 426 -14.96 -13.27 5.38
N LEU A 427 -15.12 -12.97 4.09
CA LEU A 427 -15.89 -13.80 3.17
C LEU A 427 -15.21 -15.16 2.94
N VAL A 428 -13.86 -15.17 2.89
CA VAL A 428 -13.06 -16.39 2.84
C VAL A 428 -13.28 -17.24 4.09
N ASP A 429 -13.20 -16.63 5.27
CA ASP A 429 -13.43 -17.31 6.55
C ASP A 429 -14.87 -17.87 6.64
N PHE A 430 -15.86 -17.11 6.14
CA PHE A 430 -17.25 -17.54 6.07
C PHE A 430 -17.44 -18.79 5.18
N LEU A 431 -16.77 -18.84 4.02
CA LEU A 431 -16.80 -20.01 3.16
C LEU A 431 -16.16 -21.22 3.84
N ALA A 432 -15.04 -21.03 4.53
CA ALA A 432 -14.39 -22.09 5.30
C ALA A 432 -15.32 -22.61 6.42
N TYR A 433 -16.01 -21.72 7.13
CA TYR A 433 -17.00 -22.08 8.15
C TYR A 433 -18.16 -22.88 7.56
N ARG A 434 -18.71 -22.47 6.40
CA ARG A 434 -19.79 -23.20 5.74
C ARG A 434 -19.37 -24.62 5.36
N ARG A 435 -18.16 -24.80 4.82
CA ARG A 435 -17.61 -26.13 4.49
C ARG A 435 -17.56 -27.03 5.72
N ILE A 436 -17.14 -26.49 6.86
CA ILE A 436 -17.01 -27.26 8.11
C ILE A 436 -18.38 -27.60 8.73
N HIS A 437 -19.30 -26.63 8.83
CA HIS A 437 -20.53 -26.78 9.61
C HIS A 437 -21.76 -27.23 8.82
N ARG A 438 -21.82 -27.00 7.50
CA ARG A 438 -22.94 -27.48 6.67
C ARG A 438 -22.70 -28.84 6.01
N GLY A 439 -21.52 -29.45 6.21
CA GLY A 439 -21.23 -30.80 5.70
C GLY A 439 -21.24 -30.88 4.17
N GLU A 440 -20.92 -29.79 3.48
CA GLU A 440 -20.72 -29.75 2.03
C GLU A 440 -19.36 -30.40 1.71
N ALA A 441 -19.28 -31.74 1.82
CA ALA A 441 -18.12 -32.52 1.43
C ALA A 441 -18.30 -33.07 -0.01
N MET A 442 -17.39 -32.64 -0.88
CA MET A 442 -16.90 -33.33 -2.09
C MET A 442 -17.84 -33.47 -3.31
N GLU A 443 -17.68 -32.49 -4.20
CA GLU A 443 -17.49 -32.60 -5.66
C GLU A 443 -18.62 -33.17 -6.55
N THR A 444 -19.42 -32.25 -7.10
CA THR A 444 -19.65 -32.24 -8.55
C THR A 444 -19.06 -30.95 -9.14
N GLU A 445 -18.47 -30.99 -10.34
CA GLU A 445 -17.90 -29.81 -11.03
C GLU A 445 -18.88 -28.62 -11.11
N GLY A 446 -20.19 -28.85 -10.99
CA GLY A 446 -21.22 -27.81 -10.94
C GLY A 446 -21.27 -27.00 -9.63
N GLU A 447 -20.94 -27.58 -8.47
CA GLU A 447 -21.05 -26.91 -7.16
C GLU A 447 -19.87 -25.95 -6.87
N GLU A 448 -18.70 -26.22 -7.44
CA GLU A 448 -17.58 -25.29 -7.37
C GLU A 448 -17.87 -24.00 -8.15
N VAL A 449 -18.48 -24.13 -9.32
CA VAL A 449 -18.89 -22.98 -10.14
C VAL A 449 -19.98 -22.17 -9.44
N THR A 450 -20.94 -22.81 -8.76
CA THR A 450 -21.99 -22.07 -8.01
C THR A 450 -21.42 -21.35 -6.79
N THR A 451 -20.48 -21.97 -6.06
CA THR A 451 -19.83 -21.33 -4.90
C THR A 451 -18.95 -20.16 -5.32
N ALA A 452 -18.18 -20.31 -6.41
CA ALA A 452 -17.36 -19.22 -6.95
C ALA A 452 -18.22 -18.04 -7.45
N ASN A 453 -19.33 -18.34 -8.14
CA ASN A 453 -20.28 -17.32 -8.60
C ASN A 453 -20.98 -16.61 -7.43
N MET A 454 -21.37 -17.36 -6.40
CA MET A 454 -21.94 -16.80 -5.17
C MET A 454 -20.95 -15.85 -4.49
N MET A 455 -19.68 -16.25 -4.35
CA MET A 455 -18.63 -15.42 -3.77
C MET A 455 -18.38 -14.15 -4.60
N ALA A 456 -18.34 -14.27 -5.93
CA ALA A 456 -18.18 -13.14 -6.83
C ALA A 456 -19.36 -12.15 -6.68
N ASN A 457 -20.59 -12.66 -6.54
CA ASN A 457 -21.77 -11.84 -6.32
C ASN A 457 -21.75 -11.13 -4.96
N LEU A 458 -21.47 -11.86 -3.87
CA LEU A 458 -21.34 -11.28 -2.52
C LEU A 458 -20.24 -10.22 -2.46
N LYS A 459 -19.11 -10.48 -3.12
CA LYS A 459 -18.00 -9.52 -3.21
C LYS A 459 -18.42 -8.26 -3.96
N LYS A 460 -19.10 -8.41 -5.11
CA LYS A 460 -19.61 -7.28 -5.89
C LYS A 460 -20.61 -6.45 -5.10
N GLU A 461 -21.56 -7.10 -4.43
CA GLU A 461 -22.55 -6.44 -3.58
C GLU A 461 -21.90 -5.75 -2.38
N GLY A 462 -20.96 -6.42 -1.71
CA GLY A 462 -20.21 -5.83 -0.61
C GLY A 462 -19.40 -4.60 -1.02
N TYR A 463 -18.84 -4.60 -2.24
CA TYR A 463 -18.15 -3.43 -2.78
C TYR A 463 -19.12 -2.27 -3.07
N GLU A 464 -20.32 -2.54 -3.59
CA GLU A 464 -21.35 -1.51 -3.77
C GLU A 464 -21.76 -0.88 -2.43
N ILE A 465 -21.94 -1.70 -1.39
CA ILE A 465 -22.26 -1.24 -0.04
C ILE A 465 -21.12 -0.38 0.51
N ILE A 466 -19.86 -0.83 0.38
CA ILE A 466 -18.68 -0.05 0.78
C ILE A 466 -18.66 1.31 0.05
N HIS A 467 -18.88 1.33 -1.27
CA HIS A 467 -18.90 2.57 -2.05
C HIS A 467 -20.00 3.53 -1.60
N LYS A 468 -21.18 3.00 -1.23
CA LYS A 468 -22.27 3.80 -0.66
C LYS A 468 -21.91 4.33 0.73
N TRP A 469 -21.36 3.48 1.59
CA TRP A 469 -21.00 3.82 2.98
C TRP A 469 -19.81 4.76 3.07
N PHE A 470 -18.98 4.86 2.02
CA PHE A 470 -18.01 5.95 1.92
C PHE A 470 -18.66 7.34 1.85
N GLN A 471 -20.00 7.50 1.78
CA GLN A 471 -20.64 8.79 2.03
C GLN A 471 -20.74 9.16 3.53
N THR A 472 -20.69 8.19 4.44
CA THR A 472 -20.75 8.39 5.91
C THR A 472 -19.36 8.56 6.52
N ASP A 473 -19.22 8.94 7.78
CA ASP A 473 -17.90 9.12 8.42
C ASP A 473 -17.23 7.83 8.95
N LEU A 474 -17.71 6.66 8.54
CA LEU A 474 -17.20 5.37 9.03
C LEU A 474 -15.70 5.16 8.80
N CYS A 475 -15.17 5.65 7.67
CA CYS A 475 -13.74 5.52 7.35
C CYS A 475 -12.80 6.34 8.25
N LEU A 476 -13.34 7.28 9.03
CA LEU A 476 -12.61 8.15 9.97
C LEU A 476 -12.89 7.82 11.45
N THR A 477 -13.97 7.09 11.72
CA THR A 477 -14.42 6.77 13.09
C THR A 477 -14.07 5.34 13.50
N HIS A 478 -14.12 4.40 12.55
CA HIS A 478 -13.96 2.97 12.80
C HIS A 478 -12.77 2.37 12.07
N SER A 479 -12.26 1.24 12.58
CA SER A 479 -11.20 0.51 11.89
C SER A 479 -11.73 -0.15 10.60
N PRO A 480 -10.86 -0.37 9.59
CA PRO A 480 -11.28 -1.00 8.33
C PRO A 480 -11.87 -2.40 8.51
N SER A 481 -11.43 -3.15 9.52
CA SER A 481 -11.98 -4.46 9.86
C SER A 481 -13.38 -4.37 10.45
N GLN A 482 -13.65 -3.38 11.32
CA GLN A 482 -15.00 -3.14 11.86
C GLN A 482 -15.96 -2.67 10.76
N PHE A 483 -15.50 -1.78 9.87
CA PHE A 483 -16.27 -1.38 8.70
C PHE A 483 -16.60 -2.62 7.85
N ALA A 484 -15.60 -3.42 7.47
CA ALA A 484 -15.82 -4.63 6.68
C ALA A 484 -16.76 -5.63 7.35
N LEU A 485 -16.67 -5.80 8.68
CA LEU A 485 -17.57 -6.68 9.43
C LEU A 485 -19.02 -6.18 9.43
N ALA A 486 -19.22 -4.87 9.59
CA ALA A 486 -20.55 -4.26 9.50
C ALA A 486 -21.16 -4.44 8.09
N VAL A 487 -20.35 -4.34 7.04
CA VAL A 487 -20.77 -4.64 5.65
C VAL A 487 -21.13 -6.12 5.49
N LEU A 488 -20.34 -7.02 6.08
CA LEU A 488 -20.65 -8.46 6.04
C LEU A 488 -21.99 -8.78 6.71
N LEU A 489 -22.29 -8.15 7.85
CA LEU A 489 -23.59 -8.30 8.50
C LEU A 489 -24.73 -7.76 7.63
N GLU A 490 -24.53 -6.65 6.93
CA GLU A 490 -25.52 -6.14 5.98
C GLU A 490 -25.76 -7.11 4.81
N LEU A 491 -24.71 -7.74 4.29
CA LEU A 491 -24.85 -8.83 3.33
C LEU A 491 -25.62 -10.02 3.90
N GLY A 492 -25.41 -10.34 5.18
CA GLY A 492 -26.16 -11.38 5.90
C GLY A 492 -27.66 -11.09 5.98
N ARG A 493 -28.05 -9.83 6.19
CA ARG A 493 -29.45 -9.40 6.20
C ARG A 493 -30.10 -9.47 4.82
N ASN A 494 -29.36 -9.11 3.78
CA ASN A 494 -29.84 -9.23 2.39
C ASN A 494 -29.99 -10.69 1.96
N HIS A 495 -29.22 -11.60 2.55
CA HIS A 495 -29.19 -13.03 2.21
C HIS A 495 -29.30 -13.93 3.47
N PRO A 496 -30.47 -13.97 4.14
CA PRO A 496 -30.63 -14.69 5.41
C PRO A 496 -30.36 -16.21 5.28
N ASP A 497 -30.58 -16.78 4.10
CA ASP A 497 -30.39 -18.21 3.81
C ASP A 497 -28.92 -18.68 3.94
N LEU A 498 -27.98 -17.73 3.90
CA LEU A 498 -26.55 -18.01 3.93
C LEU A 498 -26.01 -18.29 5.33
N GLY A 499 -26.70 -17.86 6.39
CA GLY A 499 -26.24 -18.06 7.77
C GLY A 499 -24.99 -17.24 8.13
N ILE A 500 -24.82 -16.06 7.53
CA ILE A 500 -23.67 -15.17 7.81
C ILE A 500 -23.71 -14.67 9.26
N GLU A 501 -24.88 -14.36 9.81
CA GLU A 501 -25.00 -13.93 11.21
C GLU A 501 -24.56 -15.04 12.19
N ASP A 502 -24.90 -16.29 11.89
CA ASP A 502 -24.47 -17.46 12.67
C ASP A 502 -22.95 -17.63 12.60
N PHE A 503 -22.36 -17.44 11.41
CA PHE A 503 -20.91 -17.43 11.25
C PHE A 503 -20.24 -16.38 12.12
N VAL A 504 -20.73 -15.13 12.11
CA VAL A 504 -20.11 -14.05 12.90
C VAL A 504 -20.24 -14.34 14.40
N LYS A 505 -21.41 -14.82 14.85
CA LYS A 505 -21.61 -15.23 16.26
C LYS A 505 -20.69 -16.38 16.64
N ASN A 506 -20.64 -17.45 15.87
CA ASN A 506 -19.93 -18.67 16.23
C ASN A 506 -18.41 -18.52 16.06
N SER A 507 -17.95 -17.92 14.96
CA SER A 507 -16.50 -17.81 14.67
C SER A 507 -15.78 -16.79 15.54
N MET A 508 -16.49 -15.80 16.07
CA MET A 508 -15.92 -14.83 17.01
C MET A 508 -16.05 -15.28 18.46
N CYS A 509 -16.93 -16.25 18.77
CA CYS A 509 -17.13 -16.78 20.12
C CYS A 509 -16.44 -18.13 20.38
N GLU A 510 -16.13 -18.93 19.36
CA GLU A 510 -15.45 -20.22 19.54
C GLU A 510 -13.96 -20.15 19.12
N ARG A 511 -13.10 -20.10 20.13
CA ARG A 511 -11.82 -20.83 20.23
C ARG A 511 -11.28 -20.70 21.65
N ASP A 512 -11.40 -21.80 22.39
CA ASP A 512 -10.75 -22.18 23.65
C ASP A 512 -11.01 -21.37 24.94
N SER A 513 -11.55 -22.10 25.92
CA SER A 513 -11.46 -21.96 27.39
C SER A 513 -12.34 -20.95 28.15
N SER A 514 -13.23 -21.50 28.97
CA SER A 514 -13.49 -21.23 30.40
C SER A 514 -13.18 -19.86 31.04
N ASP A 515 -13.34 -18.73 30.35
CA ASP A 515 -13.28 -17.40 30.96
C ASP A 515 -14.34 -16.47 30.34
N GLY A 516 -15.20 -15.89 31.20
CA GLY A 516 -16.27 -14.93 30.82
C GLY A 516 -15.79 -13.61 30.22
N SER A 517 -14.50 -13.50 29.88
CA SER A 517 -13.89 -12.33 29.21
C SER A 517 -14.26 -12.23 27.72
N MET A 518 -14.52 -13.36 27.04
CA MET A 518 -14.85 -13.34 25.59
C MET A 518 -16.28 -12.90 25.32
N GLU A 519 -17.22 -13.31 26.17
CA GLU A 519 -18.61 -12.88 26.08
C GLU A 519 -18.71 -11.34 26.22
N GLN A 520 -17.95 -10.77 27.16
CA GLN A 520 -17.83 -9.30 27.31
C GLN A 520 -17.25 -8.62 26.07
N LYS A 521 -16.22 -9.19 25.43
CA LYS A 521 -15.64 -8.64 24.20
C LYS A 521 -16.62 -8.69 23.03
N TRP A 522 -17.38 -9.77 22.91
CA TRP A 522 -18.45 -9.89 21.93
C TRP A 522 -19.56 -8.87 22.19
N THR A 523 -19.99 -8.67 23.44
CA THR A 523 -20.99 -7.63 23.77
C THR A 523 -20.52 -6.26 23.31
N VAL A 524 -19.29 -5.87 23.64
CA VAL A 524 -18.71 -4.57 23.24
C VAL A 524 -18.58 -4.44 21.72
N LEU A 525 -18.23 -5.53 21.01
CA LEU A 525 -18.16 -5.52 19.55
C LEU A 525 -19.55 -5.41 18.93
N ASN A 526 -20.52 -6.17 19.43
CA ASN A 526 -21.90 -6.16 18.94
C ASN A 526 -22.56 -4.79 19.15
N GLU A 527 -22.38 -4.17 20.32
CA GLU A 527 -22.83 -2.80 20.57
C GLU A 527 -22.27 -1.81 19.54
N LYS A 528 -20.98 -1.93 19.18
CA LYS A 528 -20.37 -1.08 18.14
C LYS A 528 -20.92 -1.35 16.75
N LEU A 529 -21.18 -2.61 16.40
CA LEU A 529 -21.77 -2.97 15.12
C LEU A 529 -23.21 -2.47 15.02
N GLU A 530 -23.99 -2.58 16.09
CA GLU A 530 -25.34 -2.02 16.19
C GLU A 530 -25.33 -0.49 16.07
N GLN A 531 -24.37 0.20 16.68
CA GLN A 531 -24.18 1.64 16.50
C GLN A 531 -23.89 2.02 15.05
N ILE A 532 -23.00 1.29 14.37
CA ILE A 532 -22.72 1.51 12.94
C ILE A 532 -24.00 1.31 12.12
N GLN A 533 -24.76 0.26 12.42
CA GLN A 533 -25.98 -0.08 11.70
C GLN A 533 -27.10 0.95 11.92
N ALA A 534 -27.27 1.44 13.14
CA ALA A 534 -28.20 2.53 13.44
C ALA A 534 -27.80 3.82 12.70
N MET A 535 -26.51 4.18 12.75
CA MET A 535 -25.97 5.34 12.03
C MET A 535 -26.23 5.25 10.53
N VAL A 536 -25.97 4.09 9.91
CA VAL A 536 -26.21 3.87 8.48
C VAL A 536 -27.69 3.88 8.14
N GLY A 537 -28.55 3.31 9.00
CA GLY A 537 -29.99 3.24 8.78
C GLY A 537 -30.68 4.61 8.77
N GLU A 538 -30.22 5.53 9.62
CA GLU A 538 -30.72 6.91 9.69
C GLU A 538 -30.05 7.86 8.68
N PHE A 539 -29.00 7.41 7.98
CA PHE A 539 -28.20 8.27 7.11
C PHE A 539 -28.86 8.54 5.75
N GLU A 540 -29.01 9.82 5.43
CA GLU A 540 -29.49 10.26 4.10
C GLU A 540 -28.36 10.16 3.05
N PHE A 541 -28.41 9.08 2.26
CA PHE A 541 -27.51 8.84 1.14
C PHE A 541 -27.93 9.60 -0.12
N ILE A 542 -26.94 10.09 -0.85
CA ILE A 542 -27.12 10.65 -2.18
C ILE A 542 -27.09 9.50 -3.20
N SER A 543 -28.17 9.38 -3.96
CA SER A 543 -28.35 8.36 -5.00
C SER A 543 -28.31 8.92 -6.42
N ASP A 544 -28.38 10.24 -6.59
CA ASP A 544 -28.37 10.92 -7.89
C ASP A 544 -27.68 12.29 -7.78
N LEU A 545 -27.05 12.72 -8.87
CA LEU A 545 -26.36 14.00 -9.02
C LEU A 545 -27.32 15.21 -9.10
N THR A 546 -28.63 14.97 -9.19
CA THR A 546 -29.64 16.04 -9.04
C THR A 546 -29.71 16.56 -7.60
N CYS A 547 -29.44 15.71 -6.61
CA CYS A 547 -29.46 16.09 -5.19
C CYS A 547 -28.36 17.12 -4.88
N GLY A 548 -28.75 18.27 -4.33
CA GLY A 548 -27.82 19.35 -3.96
C GLY A 548 -27.40 20.29 -5.09
N SER A 549 -28.12 20.31 -6.23
CA SER A 549 -27.85 21.27 -7.32
C SER A 549 -27.97 22.72 -6.87
N ASP A 550 -28.93 22.98 -5.98
CA ASP A 550 -29.20 24.32 -5.46
C ASP A 550 -28.05 24.80 -4.56
N LEU A 551 -27.46 23.88 -3.79
CA LEU A 551 -26.26 24.16 -2.97
C LEU A 551 -25.02 24.39 -3.84
N GLU A 552 -24.89 23.72 -4.99
CA GLU A 552 -23.80 24.00 -5.93
C GLU A 552 -23.96 25.40 -6.56
N ALA A 553 -25.20 25.85 -6.82
CA ALA A 553 -25.45 27.22 -7.27
C ALA A 553 -25.06 28.25 -6.20
N VAL A 554 -25.35 27.96 -4.91
CA VAL A 554 -24.89 28.80 -3.78
C VAL A 554 -23.37 28.78 -3.67
N LEU A 555 -22.73 27.61 -3.80
CA LEU A 555 -21.27 27.48 -3.76
C LEU A 555 -20.59 28.34 -4.84
N MET A 556 -21.15 28.39 -6.04
CA MET A 556 -20.61 29.22 -7.13
C MET A 556 -20.70 30.72 -6.82
N GLN A 557 -21.65 31.16 -5.98
CA GLN A 557 -21.78 32.57 -5.58
C GLN A 557 -20.83 32.95 -4.45
N CYS A 558 -20.50 32.01 -3.57
CA CYS A 558 -19.63 32.24 -2.40
C CYS A 558 -18.20 31.69 -2.58
N ARG A 559 -17.83 31.26 -3.79
CA ARG A 559 -16.49 30.76 -4.12
C ARG A 559 -15.42 31.79 -3.79
N ASN A 560 -14.33 31.35 -3.16
CA ASN A 560 -13.18 32.18 -2.87
C ASN A 560 -12.50 32.65 -4.18
N PRO A 561 -12.46 33.96 -4.46
CA PRO A 561 -11.83 34.48 -5.67
C PRO A 561 -10.34 34.12 -5.74
N LEU A 562 -9.62 34.11 -4.61
CA LEU A 562 -8.17 33.84 -4.59
C LEU A 562 -7.81 32.43 -5.05
N TYR A 563 -8.74 31.49 -5.03
CA TYR A 563 -8.54 30.10 -5.44
C TYR A 563 -9.38 29.71 -6.66
N ASP A 564 -10.02 30.69 -7.31
CA ASP A 564 -10.70 30.48 -8.59
C ASP A 564 -9.74 30.82 -9.74
N PRO A 565 -9.30 29.84 -10.57
CA PRO A 565 -8.40 30.10 -11.69
C PRO A 565 -8.91 31.11 -12.71
N LEU A 566 -10.22 31.36 -12.75
CA LEU A 566 -10.88 32.30 -13.66
C LEU A 566 -10.98 33.72 -13.09
N SER A 567 -10.61 33.94 -11.83
CA SER A 567 -10.70 35.26 -11.19
C SER A 567 -9.52 36.16 -11.51
N GLU A 568 -9.76 37.48 -11.49
CA GLU A 568 -8.71 38.48 -11.62
C GLU A 568 -7.74 38.43 -10.43
N GLU A 569 -8.26 38.10 -9.24
CA GLU A 569 -7.48 38.01 -8.00
C GLU A 569 -6.48 36.84 -8.04
N TYR A 570 -6.88 35.68 -8.54
CA TYR A 570 -5.98 34.54 -8.75
C TYR A 570 -4.91 34.88 -9.79
N ALA A 571 -5.28 35.51 -10.90
CA ALA A 571 -4.33 35.92 -11.93
C ALA A 571 -3.29 36.92 -11.37
N ALA A 572 -3.71 37.87 -10.53
CA ALA A 572 -2.83 38.81 -9.86
C ALA A 572 -1.88 38.11 -8.86
N ALA A 573 -2.41 37.20 -8.04
CA ALA A 573 -1.62 36.42 -7.09
C ALA A 573 -0.60 35.52 -7.78
N LYS A 574 -1.00 34.83 -8.86
CA LYS A 574 -0.12 34.00 -9.69
C LYS A 574 1.01 34.83 -10.29
N LYS A 575 0.70 35.98 -10.89
CA LYS A 575 1.72 36.89 -11.46
C LYS A 575 2.70 37.41 -10.40
N GLN A 576 2.22 37.68 -9.19
CA GLN A 576 3.08 38.06 -8.07
C GLN A 576 3.98 36.91 -7.62
N ALA A 577 3.47 35.69 -7.54
CA ALA A 577 4.24 34.50 -7.19
C ALA A 577 5.31 34.19 -8.24
N GLU A 578 4.97 34.24 -9.54
CA GLU A 578 5.92 34.08 -10.64
C GLU A 578 7.02 35.14 -10.60
N LYS A 579 6.67 36.39 -10.30
CA LYS A 579 7.66 37.46 -10.11
C LYS A 579 8.60 37.15 -8.94
N LEU A 580 8.10 36.66 -7.81
CA LEU A 580 8.93 36.28 -6.66
C LEU A 580 9.85 35.09 -6.97
N LEU A 581 9.36 34.09 -7.72
CA LEU A 581 10.15 32.94 -8.15
C LEU A 581 11.26 33.34 -9.13
N SER A 582 11.03 34.32 -10.01
CA SER A 582 12.06 34.84 -10.91
C SER A 582 13.22 35.55 -10.21
N PHE A 583 13.13 35.82 -8.90
CA PHE A 583 14.25 36.32 -8.08
C PHE A 583 15.03 35.20 -7.37
N LEU A 584 14.58 33.95 -7.46
CA LEU A 584 15.22 32.77 -6.85
C LEU A 584 16.02 31.93 -7.86
N ASP A 585 15.77 32.12 -9.17
CA ASP A 585 16.62 31.68 -10.29
C ASP A 585 17.74 32.70 -10.55
#